data_AF-A0A946YC02-F1
#
_entry.id   AF-A0A946YC02-F1
#
_cell.length_a   1.000
_cell.length_b   1.000
_cell.length_c   1.000
_cell.angle_alpha   90.00
_cell.angle_beta   90.00
_cell.angle_gamma   90.00
#
_symmetry.space_group_name_H-M   'P 1'
#
loop_
_entity.id
_entity.type
_entity.pdbx_description
1 polymer ?
#
loop_
_entity_poly.entity_id
_entity_poly.type
_entity_poly.pdbx_seq_one_letter_code
_entity_poly.pdbx_strand_id
1 'polypeptide(L)'
;MAGKHLQSPDASPCAGWPGLVCTSHGTEKINGRMAVIWSMTPGESGQGGALTVWLDRQRGMPLKQVLPDGATMSRRLLGTETVSQRQAEKWEITVTAANGASSVSYQWYDDGLGTTIREEQPGGYVRDVYEIRTGPQPASLFTVPDAYSKVEVEQGQLPLR
;
A
#
# COMPACT_ATOMS: atom_id res chain seq x y z
N MET A 1 1.50 20.22 12.21
CA MET A 1 1.07 20.49 10.83
C MET A 1 0.85 19.15 10.16
N ALA A 2 -0.40 18.70 10.01
CA ALA A 2 -0.70 17.41 9.39
C ALA A 2 -0.47 17.53 7.88
N GLY A 3 0.59 16.90 7.39
CA GLY A 3 0.90 16.83 5.97
C GLY A 3 -0.12 15.97 5.26
N LYS A 4 -1.21 16.60 4.81
CA LYS A 4 -2.15 16.05 3.84
C LYS A 4 -1.45 16.00 2.48
N HIS A 5 -0.55 15.04 2.33
CA HIS A 5 -0.04 14.58 1.03
C HIS A 5 -0.53 13.17 0.77
N LEU A 6 -1.84 12.97 0.90
CA LEU A 6 -2.51 11.99 0.05
C LEU A 6 -2.54 12.64 -1.33
N GLN A 7 -1.68 12.18 -2.24
CA GLN A 7 -1.77 12.54 -3.65
C GLN A 7 -3.23 12.41 -4.07
N SER A 8 -3.76 13.41 -4.78
CA SER A 8 -5.13 13.32 -5.29
C SER A 8 -5.25 12.00 -6.06
N PRO A 9 -6.30 11.19 -5.84
CA PRO A 9 -6.49 9.94 -6.56
C PRO A 9 -6.71 10.16 -8.07
N ASP A 10 -7.05 11.40 -8.44
CA ASP A 10 -7.16 11.88 -9.82
C ASP A 10 -5.80 12.36 -10.39
N ALA A 11 -4.79 12.56 -9.54
CA ALA A 11 -3.41 12.80 -9.98
C ALA A 11 -2.73 11.48 -10.35
N SER A 12 -1.82 11.54 -11.32
CA SER A 12 -1.08 10.36 -11.78
C SER A 12 -0.32 9.71 -10.61
N PRO A 13 -0.54 8.41 -10.34
CA PRO A 13 0.17 7.70 -9.28
C PRO A 13 1.64 7.46 -9.63
N CYS A 14 2.04 7.68 -10.88
CA CYS A 14 3.45 7.66 -11.31
C CYS A 14 4.17 9.00 -11.06
N ALA A 15 3.50 10.02 -10.51
CA ALA A 15 4.15 11.30 -10.24
C ALA A 15 5.35 11.12 -9.28
N GLY A 16 6.56 11.46 -9.75
CA GLY A 16 7.81 11.30 -8.99
C GLY A 16 8.55 9.97 -9.21
N TRP A 17 8.02 9.07 -10.05
CA TRP A 17 8.65 7.78 -10.37
C TRP A 17 9.15 7.77 -11.82
N PRO A 18 10.42 8.18 -12.07
CA PRO A 18 10.97 8.13 -13.41
C PRO A 18 11.00 6.68 -13.92
N GLY A 19 10.52 6.45 -15.14
CA GLY A 19 10.48 5.13 -15.77
C GLY A 19 9.14 4.38 -15.69
N LEU A 20 8.09 5.01 -15.15
CA LEU A 20 6.72 4.49 -15.25
C LEU A 20 5.82 5.47 -16.02
N VAL A 21 4.97 4.92 -16.88
CA VAL A 21 3.90 5.66 -17.57
C VAL A 21 2.57 5.24 -16.98
N CYS A 22 1.79 6.22 -16.52
CA CYS A 22 0.47 6.01 -15.96
C CYS A 22 -0.60 6.61 -16.87
N THR A 23 -1.56 5.78 -17.28
CA THR A 23 -2.72 6.20 -18.08
C THR A 23 -4.00 5.99 -17.29
N SER A 24 -4.81 7.04 -17.16
CA SER A 24 -6.13 6.93 -16.54
C SER A 24 -7.14 6.34 -17.53
N HIS A 25 -7.97 5.42 -17.07
CA HIS A 25 -9.03 4.77 -17.84
C HIS A 25 -10.43 5.13 -17.34
N GLY A 26 -10.56 6.24 -16.60
CA GLY A 26 -11.82 6.69 -16.02
C GLY A 26 -12.05 6.15 -14.61
N THR A 27 -13.32 6.01 -14.24
CA THR A 27 -13.72 5.67 -12.87
C THR A 27 -14.70 4.51 -12.81
N GLU A 28 -14.61 3.69 -11.77
CA GLU A 28 -15.50 2.55 -11.52
C GLU A 28 -15.83 2.45 -10.03
N LYS A 29 -17.02 1.92 -9.71
CA LYS A 29 -17.44 1.66 -8.33
C LYS A 29 -17.04 0.24 -7.91
N ILE A 30 -16.07 0.12 -7.00
CA ILE A 30 -15.62 -1.15 -6.41
C ILE A 30 -16.17 -1.28 -5.00
N ASN A 31 -16.99 -2.32 -4.75
CA ASN A 31 -17.56 -2.61 -3.42
C ASN A 31 -18.21 -1.38 -2.74
N GLY A 32 -18.94 -0.56 -3.51
CA GLY A 32 -19.58 0.63 -2.97
C GLY A 32 -18.74 1.91 -3.04
N ARG A 33 -17.45 1.84 -3.34
CA ARG A 33 -16.50 2.97 -3.33
C ARG A 33 -16.07 3.36 -4.74
N MET A 34 -16.00 4.66 -5.03
CA MET A 34 -15.53 5.14 -6.32
C MET A 34 -14.01 5.06 -6.40
N ALA A 35 -13.49 4.47 -7.47
CA ALA A 35 -12.07 4.37 -7.77
C ALA A 35 -11.74 4.94 -9.15
N VAL A 36 -10.52 5.49 -9.29
CA VAL A 36 -9.93 5.83 -10.59
C VAL A 36 -9.13 4.64 -11.07
N ILE A 37 -9.36 4.25 -12.32
CA ILE A 37 -8.65 3.14 -12.96
C ILE A 37 -7.39 3.70 -13.60
N TRP A 38 -6.24 3.11 -13.27
CA TRP A 38 -4.94 3.46 -13.83
C TRP A 38 -4.27 2.21 -14.40
N SER A 39 -3.71 2.32 -15.61
CA SER A 39 -2.73 1.37 -16.13
C SER A 39 -1.33 1.96 -15.91
N MET A 40 -0.45 1.17 -15.32
CA MET A 40 0.93 1.53 -15.01
C MET A 40 1.85 0.61 -15.83
N THR A 41 2.54 1.17 -16.81
CA THR A 41 3.47 0.44 -17.67
C THR A 41 4.91 0.89 -17.42
N PRO A 42 5.91 0.01 -17.52
CA PRO A 42 7.29 0.44 -17.66
C PRO A 42 7.44 1.41 -18.85
N GLY A 43 8.32 2.40 -18.72
CA GLY A 43 8.68 3.28 -19.83
C GLY A 43 9.46 2.54 -20.92
N GLU A 44 9.87 3.24 -21.99
CA GLU A 44 10.45 2.65 -23.21
C GLU A 44 11.66 1.72 -22.98
N SER A 45 12.41 1.89 -21.88
CA SER A 45 13.56 1.06 -21.51
C SER A 45 13.23 -0.07 -20.52
N GLY A 46 11.99 -0.17 -20.06
CA GLY A 46 11.57 -1.11 -19.01
C GLY A 46 11.02 -2.41 -19.58
N GLN A 47 11.51 -3.54 -19.06
CA GLN A 47 10.93 -4.86 -19.33
C GLN A 47 9.80 -5.14 -18.32
N GLY A 48 8.63 -5.59 -18.81
CA GLY A 48 7.49 -5.98 -17.97
C GLY A 48 6.15 -5.66 -18.62
N GLY A 49 5.08 -6.30 -18.13
CA GLY A 49 3.71 -5.97 -18.56
C GLY A 49 3.08 -4.85 -17.73
N ALA A 50 1.85 -4.50 -18.06
CA ALA A 50 1.09 -3.45 -17.37
C ALA A 50 0.50 -3.94 -16.04
N LEU A 51 0.62 -3.13 -14.99
CA LEU A 51 -0.16 -3.25 -13.76
C LEU A 51 -1.41 -2.37 -13.90
N THR A 52 -2.60 -2.94 -13.73
CA THR A 52 -3.83 -2.16 -13.63
C THR A 52 -4.24 -2.01 -12.17
N VAL A 53 -4.51 -0.78 -11.73
CA VAL A 53 -4.90 -0.45 -10.35
C VAL A 53 -6.16 0.41 -10.31
N TRP A 54 -7.05 0.11 -9.36
CA TRP A 54 -8.22 0.90 -9.03
C TRP A 54 -7.93 1.63 -7.73
N LEU A 55 -7.60 2.93 -7.81
CA LEU A 55 -7.27 3.74 -6.64
C LEU A 55 -8.51 4.40 -6.07
N ASP A 56 -8.76 4.16 -4.78
CA ASP A 56 -9.89 4.71 -4.05
C ASP A 56 -9.90 6.26 -4.08
N ARG A 57 -11.00 6.88 -4.49
CA ARG A 57 -11.10 8.35 -4.55
C ARG A 57 -11.11 9.04 -3.20
N GLN A 58 -11.41 8.32 -2.13
CA GLN A 58 -11.41 8.88 -0.78
C GLN A 58 -10.03 8.78 -0.13
N ARG A 59 -9.31 7.67 -0.33
CA ARG A 59 -8.09 7.32 0.40
C ARG A 59 -6.83 7.18 -0.45
N GLY A 60 -6.92 7.20 -1.77
CA GLY A 60 -5.78 7.01 -2.67
C GLY A 60 -5.15 5.62 -2.59
N MET A 61 -5.76 4.66 -1.88
CA MET A 61 -5.24 3.30 -1.75
C MET A 61 -5.84 2.36 -2.80
N PRO A 62 -5.13 1.29 -3.21
CA PRO A 62 -5.67 0.31 -4.15
C PRO A 62 -6.86 -0.47 -3.56
N LEU A 63 -8.01 -0.41 -4.25
CA LEU A 63 -9.17 -1.29 -4.01
C LEU A 63 -9.07 -2.59 -4.81
N LYS A 64 -8.41 -2.55 -5.97
CA LYS A 64 -8.14 -3.69 -6.82
C LYS A 64 -6.83 -3.48 -7.57
N GLN A 65 -6.09 -4.56 -7.79
CA GLN A 65 -4.91 -4.62 -8.63
C GLN A 65 -4.97 -5.88 -9.50
N VAL A 66 -4.49 -5.77 -10.73
CA VAL A 66 -4.25 -6.89 -11.66
C VAL A 66 -2.83 -6.76 -12.17
N LEU A 67 -1.99 -7.73 -11.80
CA LEU A 67 -0.58 -7.80 -12.21
C LEU A 67 -0.46 -8.37 -13.64
N PRO A 68 0.68 -8.16 -14.31
CA PRO A 68 0.94 -8.66 -15.65
C PRO A 68 0.79 -10.17 -15.84
N ASP A 69 1.08 -10.95 -14.79
CA ASP A 69 0.97 -12.40 -14.77
C ASP A 69 -0.47 -12.90 -14.53
N GLY A 70 -1.42 -11.98 -14.32
CA GLY A 70 -2.81 -12.29 -13.99
C GLY A 70 -3.08 -12.44 -12.50
N ALA A 71 -2.08 -12.34 -11.62
CA ALA A 71 -2.32 -12.28 -10.19
C ALA A 71 -3.16 -11.03 -9.84
N THR A 72 -4.00 -11.16 -8.83
CA THR A 72 -4.90 -10.07 -8.42
C THR A 72 -4.81 -9.81 -6.93
N MET A 73 -4.99 -8.56 -6.54
CA MET A 73 -5.28 -8.17 -5.16
C MET A 73 -6.60 -7.40 -5.15
N SER A 74 -7.43 -7.65 -4.16
CA SER A 74 -8.66 -6.88 -3.92
C SER A 74 -8.79 -6.53 -2.45
N ARG A 75 -9.41 -5.39 -2.19
CA ARG A 75 -9.58 -4.83 -0.86
C ARG A 75 -11.04 -4.44 -0.65
N ARG A 76 -11.64 -4.88 0.46
CA ARG A 76 -13.04 -4.64 0.80
C ARG A 76 -13.16 -4.11 2.22
N LEU A 77 -13.86 -2.99 2.39
CA LEU A 77 -14.15 -2.42 3.70
C LEU A 77 -15.18 -3.31 4.40
N LEU A 78 -14.86 -3.78 5.60
CA LEU A 78 -15.76 -4.55 6.44
C LEU A 78 -16.52 -3.67 7.44
N GLY A 79 -15.94 -2.52 7.80
CA GLY A 79 -16.51 -1.59 8.76
C GLY A 79 -15.43 -0.92 9.58
N THR A 80 -15.82 -0.37 10.73
CA THR A 80 -14.91 0.26 11.69
C THR A 80 -14.90 -0.54 12.97
N GLU A 81 -13.71 -0.73 13.55
CA GLU A 81 -13.50 -1.40 14.83
C GLU A 81 -12.59 -0.53 15.72
N THR A 82 -12.69 -0.73 17.04
CA THR A 82 -11.74 -0.12 17.99
C THR A 82 -10.57 -1.05 18.19
N VAL A 83 -9.37 -0.64 17.79
CA VAL A 83 -8.11 -1.38 17.97
C VAL A 83 -7.11 -0.47 18.66
N SER A 84 -6.45 -0.95 19.70
CA SER A 84 -5.44 -0.19 20.45
C SER A 84 -5.95 1.20 20.89
N GLN A 85 -7.21 1.26 21.34
CA GLN A 85 -7.94 2.47 21.76
C GLN A 85 -8.21 3.50 20.65
N ARG A 86 -8.08 3.10 19.38
CA ARG A 86 -8.26 3.97 18.22
C ARG A 86 -9.33 3.40 17.29
N GLN A 87 -10.10 4.27 16.66
CA GLN A 87 -11.05 3.87 15.63
C GLN A 87 -10.27 3.58 14.35
N ALA A 88 -10.41 2.36 13.83
CA ALA A 88 -9.74 1.94 12.62
C ALA A 88 -10.72 1.22 11.68
N GLU A 89 -10.57 1.47 10.39
CA GLU A 89 -11.32 0.76 9.38
C GLU A 89 -10.73 -0.62 9.17
N LYS A 90 -11.57 -1.65 9.26
CA LYS A 90 -11.17 -3.02 8.96
C LYS A 90 -11.35 -3.30 7.48
N TRP A 91 -10.28 -3.72 6.85
CA TRP A 91 -10.19 -4.08 5.45
C TRP A 91 -9.87 -5.56 5.32
N GLU A 92 -10.67 -6.27 4.54
CA GLU A 92 -10.34 -7.60 4.03
C GLU A 92 -9.50 -7.44 2.76
N ILE A 93 -8.40 -8.17 2.69
CA ILE A 93 -7.49 -8.22 1.54
C ILE A 93 -7.47 -9.64 1.01
N THR A 94 -7.88 -9.80 -0.24
CA THR A 94 -7.78 -11.07 -0.95
C THR A 94 -6.71 -10.96 -2.01
N VAL A 95 -5.70 -11.83 -1.94
CA VAL A 95 -4.66 -11.98 -2.97
C VAL A 95 -4.87 -13.32 -3.65
N THR A 96 -4.98 -13.31 -4.98
CA THR A 96 -5.10 -14.52 -5.80
C THR A 96 -3.94 -14.55 -6.78
N ALA A 97 -3.09 -15.57 -6.67
CA ALA A 97 -1.98 -15.79 -7.57
C ALA A 97 -2.45 -16.22 -8.98
N ALA A 98 -1.57 -16.12 -9.97
CA ALA A 98 -1.87 -16.48 -11.36
C ALA A 98 -2.35 -17.94 -11.53
N ASN A 99 -1.90 -18.85 -10.65
CA ASN A 99 -2.33 -20.25 -10.63
C ASN A 99 -3.70 -20.47 -9.94
N GLY A 100 -4.37 -19.40 -9.50
CA GLY A 100 -5.66 -19.43 -8.82
C GLY A 100 -5.59 -19.66 -7.30
N ALA A 101 -4.41 -19.92 -6.73
CA ALA A 101 -4.26 -20.02 -5.28
C ALA A 101 -4.60 -18.66 -4.64
N SER A 102 -5.44 -18.68 -3.59
CA SER A 102 -5.93 -17.46 -2.96
C SER A 102 -5.67 -17.46 -1.46
N SER A 103 -5.45 -16.28 -0.92
CA SER A 103 -5.28 -16.05 0.52
C SER A 103 -6.01 -14.79 0.94
N VAL A 104 -6.50 -14.80 2.18
CA VAL A 104 -7.22 -13.68 2.79
C VAL A 104 -6.45 -13.20 4.01
N SER A 105 -6.31 -11.89 4.14
CA SER A 105 -5.73 -11.21 5.30
C SER A 105 -6.61 -10.02 5.70
N TYR A 106 -6.39 -9.49 6.90
CA TYR A 106 -7.12 -8.33 7.42
C TYR A 106 -6.15 -7.23 7.82
N GLN A 107 -6.54 -5.99 7.58
CA GLN A 107 -5.80 -4.79 8.00
C GLN A 107 -6.74 -3.80 8.68
N TRP A 108 -6.28 -3.17 9.75
CA TRP A 108 -6.98 -2.08 10.42
C TRP A 108 -6.26 -0.78 10.14
N TYR A 109 -6.87 0.08 9.33
CA TYR A 109 -6.33 1.36 8.91
C TYR A 109 -6.85 2.49 9.80
N ASP A 110 -5.95 3.21 10.46
CA ASP A 110 -6.27 4.39 11.23
C ASP A 110 -6.15 5.64 10.34
N ASP A 111 -7.28 6.25 10.02
CA ASP A 111 -7.34 7.44 9.16
C ASP A 111 -6.69 8.67 9.80
N GLY A 112 -6.69 8.76 11.14
CA GLY A 112 -6.04 9.84 11.86
C GLY A 112 -4.51 9.79 11.80
N LEU A 113 -3.94 8.58 11.67
CA LEU A 113 -2.51 8.36 11.50
C LEU A 113 -2.09 8.21 10.04
N GLY A 114 -3.04 7.85 9.16
CA GLY A 114 -2.76 7.55 7.76
C GLY A 114 -2.03 6.22 7.55
N THR A 115 -2.17 5.25 8.46
CA THR A 115 -1.43 3.98 8.40
C THR A 115 -2.23 2.81 8.99
N THR A 116 -1.84 1.59 8.60
CA THR A 116 -2.30 0.35 9.22
C THR A 116 -1.71 0.21 10.62
N ILE A 117 -2.56 -0.01 11.62
CA ILE A 117 -2.18 -0.21 13.02
C ILE A 117 -2.29 -1.67 13.48
N ARG A 118 -3.00 -2.52 12.73
CA ARG A 118 -3.03 -3.97 12.97
C ARG A 118 -3.17 -4.74 11.67
N GLU A 119 -2.56 -5.92 11.62
CA GLU A 119 -2.60 -6.84 10.49
C GLU A 119 -2.74 -8.28 10.96
N GLU A 120 -3.55 -9.06 10.26
CA GLU A 120 -3.71 -10.49 10.47
C GLU A 120 -3.52 -11.20 9.13
N GLN A 121 -2.59 -12.15 9.07
CA GLN A 121 -2.25 -12.91 7.87
C GLN A 121 -2.64 -14.39 8.01
N PRO A 122 -2.76 -15.12 6.89
CA PRO A 122 -2.88 -16.57 6.92
C PRO A 122 -1.78 -17.22 7.78
N GLY A 123 -2.11 -18.33 8.45
CA GLY A 123 -1.16 -19.02 9.33
C GLY A 123 -1.04 -18.43 10.73
N GLY A 124 -1.88 -17.47 11.10
CA GLY A 124 -1.99 -16.96 12.47
C GLY A 124 -1.00 -15.86 12.84
N TYR A 125 -0.26 -15.32 11.86
CA TYR A 125 0.58 -14.15 12.09
C TYR A 125 -0.29 -12.92 12.36
N VAL A 126 0.02 -12.22 13.46
CA VAL A 126 -0.63 -10.97 13.87
C VAL A 126 0.44 -9.94 14.17
N ARG A 127 0.26 -8.73 13.65
CA ARG A 127 1.07 -7.55 13.99
C ARG A 127 0.14 -6.45 14.50
N ASP A 128 0.51 -5.83 15.62
CA ASP A 128 -0.23 -4.73 16.22
C ASP A 128 0.73 -3.61 16.63
N VAL A 129 0.34 -2.37 16.40
CA VAL A 129 1.02 -1.16 16.87
C VAL A 129 0.17 -0.59 17.99
N TYR A 130 0.69 -0.68 19.22
CA TYR A 130 0.03 -0.22 20.43
C TYR A 130 0.76 0.99 21.05
N GLU A 131 0.14 1.60 22.07
CA GLU A 131 0.68 2.77 22.79
C GLU A 131 1.08 3.96 21.89
N ILE A 132 0.31 4.18 20.83
CA ILE A 132 0.61 5.22 19.86
C ILE A 132 0.42 6.61 20.47
N ARG A 133 1.50 7.41 20.45
CA ARG A 133 1.49 8.82 20.86
C ARG A 133 1.82 9.70 19.65
N THR A 134 0.90 10.59 19.30
CA THR A 134 1.11 11.55 18.21
C THR A 134 1.79 12.81 18.74
N GLY A 135 2.74 13.34 17.97
CA GLY A 135 3.47 14.55 18.35
C GLY A 135 4.70 14.78 17.49
N PRO A 136 5.32 15.96 17.59
CA PRO A 136 6.60 16.23 16.94
C PRO A 136 7.67 15.26 17.46
N GLN A 137 8.50 14.76 16.55
CA GLN A 137 9.63 13.88 16.87
C GLN A 137 10.94 14.67 16.73
N PRO A 138 11.90 14.55 17.67
CA PRO A 138 13.21 15.18 17.53
C PRO A 138 13.94 14.73 16.26
N ALA A 139 14.54 15.66 15.51
CA ALA A 139 15.29 15.34 14.30
C ALA A 139 16.47 14.39 14.56
N SER A 140 17.03 14.42 15.77
CA SER A 140 18.11 13.53 16.21
C SER A 140 17.73 12.05 16.17
N LEU A 141 16.45 11.70 16.27
CA LEU A 141 15.98 10.30 16.13
C LEU A 141 16.18 9.75 14.72
N PHE A 142 16.39 10.62 13.73
CA PHE A 142 16.60 10.27 12.33
C PHE A 142 18.06 10.44 11.90
N THR A 143 18.98 10.61 12.84
CA THR A 143 20.42 10.62 12.58
C THR A 143 20.98 9.21 12.73
N VAL A 144 21.71 8.74 11.72
CA VAL A 144 22.38 7.44 11.76
C VAL A 144 23.54 7.50 12.77
N PRO A 145 23.62 6.60 13.77
CA PRO A 145 24.73 6.62 14.72
C PRO A 145 26.08 6.31 14.07
N ASP A 146 27.17 6.88 14.57
CA ASP A 146 28.53 6.76 13.99
C ASP A 146 29.03 5.30 13.86
N ALA A 147 28.50 4.39 14.67
CA ALA A 147 28.83 2.96 14.62
C ALA A 147 28.22 2.21 13.42
N TYR A 148 27.37 2.87 12.62
CA TYR A 148 26.75 2.29 11.43
C TYR A 148 27.44 2.79 10.17
N SER A 149 27.86 1.86 9.32
CA SER A 149 28.37 2.15 7.99
C SER A 149 27.37 1.73 6.93
N LYS A 150 27.27 2.51 5.84
CA LYS A 150 26.54 2.08 4.65
C LYS A 150 27.19 0.83 4.08
N VAL A 151 26.42 -0.24 3.93
CA VAL A 151 26.84 -1.41 3.16
C VAL A 151 26.26 -1.27 1.77
N GLU A 152 27.12 -1.29 0.75
CA GLU A 152 26.67 -1.36 -0.63
C GLU A 152 26.32 -2.82 -0.94
N VAL A 153 25.04 -3.09 -1.17
CA VAL A 153 24.60 -4.40 -1.64
C VAL A 153 24.58 -4.32 -3.16
N GLU A 154 25.47 -5.05 -3.83
CA GLU A 154 25.38 -5.21 -5.28
C GLU A 154 24.02 -5.85 -5.61
N GLN A 155 23.28 -5.24 -6.53
CA GLN A 155 21.97 -5.72 -6.95
C GLN A 155 22.11 -7.15 -7.51
N GLY A 156 21.63 -8.14 -6.74
CA GLY A 156 21.63 -9.56 -7.16
C GLY A 156 21.96 -10.56 -6.05
N GLN A 157 22.57 -10.14 -4.94
CA GLN A 157 22.93 -11.03 -3.83
C GLN A 157 22.11 -10.69 -2.58
N LEU A 158 20.95 -11.34 -2.39
CA LEU A 158 20.37 -11.39 -1.05
C LEU A 158 21.28 -12.28 -0.18
N PRO A 159 21.79 -11.81 0.97
CA PRO A 159 22.48 -12.69 1.90
C PRO A 159 21.47 -13.70 2.44
N LEU A 160 21.71 -14.99 2.15
CA LEU A 160 21.06 -16.09 2.85
C LEU A 160 21.36 -15.92 4.35
N ARG A 161 20.32 -15.72 5.14
CA ARG A 161 20.33 -15.97 6.58
C ARG A 161 19.16 -16.86 6.93
#